data_AF-R6VIA3-F1
#
_entry.id   AF-R6VIA3-F1
#
_cell.length_a   1.000
_cell.length_b   1.000
_cell.length_c   1.000
_cell.angle_alpha   90.00
_cell.angle_beta   90.00
_cell.angle_gamma   90.00
#
_symmetry.space_group_name_H-M   'P 1'
#
loop_
_entity.id
_entity.type
_entity.pdbx_description
1 polymer ?
#
loop_
_entity_poly.entity_id
_entity_poly.type
_entity_poly.pdbx_seq_one_letter_code
_entity_poly.pdbx_strand_id
1 'polypeptide(L)'
;MVLLAFTKLYGTVFLGSPRSHEVAEASEVGNVRIAAMAIPLAGILFVGLFPRAAAGIAVRSADFFIHTPADAASWLLSPSLTTVGRTAWLLLLVVALLVWLRSRILRTRKVAQGPTWGCGFTSVNVRMQYTGESFSEGLQSIATPLTQNSGEGSPVGKGEIFPASHSFDVGHRDRIGRLFSMWWVELLRRINARVMRLRTGKINHYVLFALAFLALIFILSILNLL
;
A
#
# COMPACT_ATOMS: atom_id res chain seq x y z
N MET A 1 -1.74 -9.29 4.97
CA MET A 1 -2.00 -7.84 5.00
C MET A 1 -2.35 -7.26 3.64
N VAL A 2 -1.55 -7.49 2.59
CA VAL A 2 -1.79 -6.93 1.24
C VAL A 2 -3.17 -7.28 0.67
N LEU A 3 -3.59 -8.55 0.75
CA LEU A 3 -4.93 -8.98 0.31
C LEU A 3 -6.05 -8.20 1.01
N LEU A 4 -5.96 -8.05 2.34
CA LEU A 4 -6.96 -7.33 3.15
C LEU A 4 -7.03 -5.83 2.79
N ALA A 5 -5.87 -5.23 2.48
CA ALA A 5 -5.81 -3.84 2.03
C ALA A 5 -6.47 -3.65 0.66
N PHE A 6 -6.21 -4.55 -0.29
CA PHE A 6 -6.85 -4.50 -1.60
C PHE A 6 -8.34 -4.81 -1.53
N THR A 7 -8.78 -5.76 -0.69
CA THR A 7 -10.22 -6.00 -0.49
C THR A 7 -10.91 -4.81 0.18
N LYS A 8 -10.26 -4.15 1.14
CA LYS A 8 -10.75 -2.89 1.73
C LYS A 8 -10.91 -1.85 0.63
N LEU A 9 -9.84 -1.54 -0.10
CA LEU A 9 -9.83 -0.50 -1.13
C LEU A 9 -10.89 -0.79 -2.21
N TYR A 10 -10.91 -2.01 -2.76
CA TYR A 10 -11.84 -2.35 -3.82
C TYR A 10 -13.29 -2.36 -3.33
N GLY A 11 -13.54 -2.93 -2.15
CA GLY A 11 -14.85 -2.98 -1.50
C GLY A 11 -15.42 -1.62 -1.17
N THR A 12 -14.61 -0.70 -0.65
CA THR A 12 -15.10 0.62 -0.23
C THR A 12 -15.22 1.61 -1.38
N VAL A 13 -14.35 1.51 -2.40
CA VAL A 13 -14.30 2.48 -3.51
C VAL A 13 -15.22 2.08 -4.65
N PHE A 14 -15.23 0.82 -5.07
CA PHE A 14 -15.94 0.39 -6.29
C PHE A 14 -17.28 -0.31 -6.02
N LEU A 15 -17.45 -0.94 -4.86
CA LEU A 15 -18.70 -1.61 -4.44
C LEU A 15 -19.55 -0.76 -3.49
N GLY A 16 -19.10 0.47 -3.19
CA GLY A 16 -19.76 1.44 -2.33
C GLY A 16 -20.82 2.28 -3.05
N SER A 17 -21.72 2.92 -2.28
CA SER A 17 -22.60 3.98 -2.80
C SER A 17 -21.89 5.34 -2.81
N PRO A 18 -22.13 6.22 -3.80
CA PRO A 18 -21.52 7.54 -3.88
C PRO A 18 -21.92 8.39 -2.66
N ARG A 19 -20.94 8.99 -1.99
CA ARG A 19 -21.15 9.79 -0.76
C ARG A 19 -21.17 11.30 -0.97
N SER A 20 -20.67 11.76 -2.12
CA SER A 20 -20.67 13.17 -2.53
C SER A 20 -21.28 13.31 -3.92
N HIS A 21 -21.77 14.51 -4.22
CA HIS A 21 -22.35 14.85 -5.52
C HIS A 21 -21.33 14.67 -6.65
N GLU A 22 -20.09 15.11 -6.43
CA GLU A 22 -18.99 14.99 -7.39
C GLU A 22 -18.71 13.54 -7.82
N VAL A 23 -18.83 12.58 -6.90
CA VAL A 23 -18.64 11.16 -7.20
C VAL A 23 -19.86 10.57 -7.91
N ALA A 24 -21.07 11.08 -7.62
CA ALA A 24 -22.29 10.66 -8.31
C ALA A 24 -22.31 11.12 -9.77
N GLU A 25 -21.72 12.28 -10.07
CA GLU A 25 -21.58 12.82 -11.44
C GLU A 25 -20.26 12.43 -12.13
N ALA A 26 -19.42 11.65 -11.46
CA ALA A 26 -18.15 11.22 -12.03
C ALA A 26 -18.39 10.40 -13.29
N SER A 27 -17.77 10.82 -14.40
CA SER A 27 -17.82 10.12 -15.68
C SER A 27 -16.57 9.29 -15.92
N GLU A 28 -16.71 8.28 -16.78
CA GLU A 28 -15.60 7.41 -17.13
C GLU A 28 -14.48 8.20 -17.84
N VAL A 29 -13.24 7.88 -17.49
CA VAL A 29 -12.07 8.54 -18.05
C VAL A 29 -11.92 8.20 -19.53
N GLY A 30 -11.54 9.19 -20.34
CA GLY A 30 -11.37 8.99 -21.79
C GLY A 30 -10.39 7.86 -22.16
N ASN A 31 -10.63 7.25 -23.32
CA ASN A 31 -9.96 6.02 -23.80
C ASN A 31 -8.42 6.08 -23.75
N VAL A 32 -7.81 7.25 -23.96
CA VAL A 32 -6.35 7.42 -23.90
C VAL A 32 -5.82 7.13 -22.49
N ARG A 33 -6.52 7.56 -21.43
CA ARG A 33 -6.13 7.29 -20.04
C ARG A 33 -6.31 5.81 -19.70
N ILE A 34 -7.38 5.19 -20.18
CA ILE A 34 -7.60 3.75 -20.04
C ILE A 34 -6.48 2.96 -20.73
N ALA A 35 -6.12 3.35 -21.96
CA ALA A 35 -5.02 2.73 -22.69
C ALA A 35 -3.68 2.90 -21.95
N ALA A 36 -3.41 4.08 -21.39
CA ALA A 36 -2.22 4.32 -20.59
C ALA A 36 -2.17 3.42 -19.33
N MET A 37 -3.31 3.16 -18.68
CA MET A 37 -3.42 2.22 -17.56
C MET A 37 -3.36 0.74 -18.00
N ALA A 38 -3.73 0.42 -19.24
CA ALA A 38 -3.66 -0.92 -19.78
C ALA A 38 -2.21 -1.39 -20.02
N ILE A 39 -1.28 -0.48 -20.28
CA ILE A 39 0.15 -0.79 -20.48
C ILE A 39 0.77 -1.46 -19.23
N PRO A 40 0.75 -0.87 -18.03
CA PRO A 40 1.29 -1.52 -16.83
C PRO A 40 0.51 -2.79 -16.48
N LEU A 41 -0.81 -2.83 -16.72
CA LEU A 41 -1.61 -4.04 -16.54
C LEU A 41 -1.11 -5.18 -17.44
N ALA A 42 -0.84 -4.91 -18.71
CA ALA A 42 -0.29 -5.90 -19.63
C ALA A 42 1.07 -6.41 -19.16
N GLY A 43 1.92 -5.54 -18.60
CA GLY A 43 3.20 -5.94 -17.99
C GLY A 43 3.01 -6.88 -16.80
N ILE A 44 2.09 -6.56 -15.89
CA ILE A 44 1.77 -7.42 -14.73
C ILE A 44 1.25 -8.78 -15.19
N LEU A 45 0.32 -8.80 -16.15
CA LEU A 45 -0.22 -10.03 -16.72
C LEU A 45 0.86 -10.85 -17.43
N PHE A 46 1.75 -10.21 -18.18
CA PHE A 46 2.84 -10.89 -18.86
C PHE A 46 3.79 -11.57 -17.86
N VAL A 47 4.20 -10.86 -16.80
CA VAL A 47 5.07 -11.41 -15.75
C VAL A 47 4.37 -12.55 -15.00
N GLY A 48 3.08 -12.41 -14.69
CA GLY A 48 2.31 -13.43 -13.97
C GLY A 48 2.02 -14.70 -14.79
N LEU A 49 1.71 -14.55 -16.08
CA LEU A 49 1.33 -15.66 -16.95
C LEU A 49 2.51 -16.34 -17.65
N PHE A 50 3.59 -15.59 -17.87
CA PHE A 50 4.81 -16.07 -18.54
C PHE A 50 6.05 -15.77 -17.69
N PRO A 51 6.12 -16.26 -16.44
CA PRO A 51 7.22 -15.94 -15.52
C PRO A 51 8.59 -16.31 -16.11
N ARG A 52 8.68 -17.43 -16.84
CA ARG A 52 9.93 -17.85 -17.51
C ARG A 52 10.39 -16.86 -18.58
N ALA A 53 9.45 -16.35 -19.39
CA ALA A 53 9.79 -15.39 -20.45
C ALA A 53 10.22 -14.05 -19.83
N ALA A 54 9.51 -13.59 -18.80
CA ALA A 54 9.86 -12.38 -18.05
C ALA A 54 11.24 -12.51 -17.39
N ALA A 55 11.50 -13.62 -16.70
CA ALA A 55 12.81 -13.90 -16.09
C ALA A 55 13.92 -13.98 -17.14
N GLY A 56 13.67 -14.59 -18.31
CA GLY A 56 14.63 -14.66 -19.40
C GLY A 56 15.02 -13.30 -19.97
N ILE A 57 14.06 -12.38 -20.11
CA ILE A 57 14.35 -10.99 -20.53
C ILE A 57 15.21 -10.30 -19.47
N ALA A 58 14.84 -10.43 -18.18
CA ALA A 58 15.59 -9.81 -17.09
C ALA A 58 17.04 -10.32 -17.01
N VAL A 59 17.25 -11.64 -17.13
CA VAL A 59 18.59 -12.24 -17.12
C VAL A 59 19.42 -11.76 -18.32
N ARG A 60 18.85 -11.75 -19.53
CA ARG A 60 19.56 -11.24 -20.73
C ARG A 60 19.99 -9.78 -20.59
N SER A 61 19.10 -8.95 -20.04
CA SER A 61 19.42 -7.53 -19.79
C SER A 61 20.47 -7.39 -18.69
N ALA A 62 20.40 -8.19 -17.62
CA ALA A 62 21.36 -8.14 -16.53
C ALA A 62 22.74 -8.66 -16.94
N ASP A 63 22.79 -9.68 -17.80
CA ASP A 63 24.04 -10.26 -18.30
C ASP A 63 24.87 -9.22 -19.07
N PHE A 64 24.21 -8.37 -19.85
CA PHE A 64 24.85 -7.25 -20.56
C PHE A 64 25.60 -6.30 -19.61
N PHE A 65 25.11 -6.09 -18.39
CA PHE A 65 25.70 -5.12 -17.46
C PHE A 65 26.63 -5.74 -16.41
N ILE A 66 26.32 -6.95 -15.92
CA ILE A 66 26.93 -7.51 -14.70
C ILE A 66 27.65 -8.84 -14.98
N HIS A 67 27.57 -9.40 -16.21
CA HIS A 67 28.10 -10.73 -16.56
C HIS A 67 27.64 -11.76 -15.52
N THR A 68 26.36 -12.10 -15.60
CA THR A 68 25.71 -12.90 -14.57
C THR A 68 26.31 -14.32 -14.51
N PRO A 69 26.68 -14.81 -13.31
CA PRO A 69 27.22 -16.17 -13.19
C PRO A 69 26.17 -17.19 -13.67
N ALA A 70 26.63 -18.19 -14.44
CA ALA A 70 25.78 -19.19 -15.08
C ALA A 70 24.83 -19.91 -14.09
N ASP A 71 25.27 -20.06 -12.85
CA ASP A 71 24.48 -20.69 -11.78
C ASP A 71 23.23 -19.88 -11.42
N ALA A 72 23.33 -18.54 -11.38
CA ALA A 72 22.19 -17.66 -11.08
C ALA A 72 21.16 -17.66 -12.23
N ALA A 73 21.64 -17.67 -13.47
CA ALA A 73 20.78 -17.78 -14.65
C ALA A 73 20.07 -19.14 -14.70
N SER A 74 20.76 -20.23 -14.34
CA SER A 74 20.20 -21.58 -14.31
C SER A 74 19.08 -21.73 -13.26
N TRP A 75 19.22 -21.09 -12.10
CA TRP A 75 18.23 -21.11 -11.04
C TRP A 75 16.97 -20.29 -11.41
N LEU A 76 17.17 -19.09 -11.96
CA LEU A 76 16.09 -18.22 -12.44
C LEU A 76 15.33 -18.82 -13.63
N LEU A 77 15.99 -19.62 -14.46
CA LEU A 77 15.38 -20.34 -15.59
C LEU A 77 15.09 -21.81 -15.28
N SER A 78 14.97 -22.17 -14.00
CA SER A 78 14.67 -23.54 -13.61
C SER A 78 13.29 -24.00 -14.12
N PRO A 79 13.07 -25.32 -14.25
CA PRO A 79 11.76 -25.88 -14.63
C PRO A 79 10.62 -25.44 -13.71
N SER A 80 10.94 -25.05 -12.47
CA SER A 80 9.97 -24.58 -11.48
C SER A 80 9.12 -23.41 -12.00
N LEU A 81 9.70 -22.45 -12.72
CA LEU A 81 8.95 -21.32 -13.30
C LEU A 81 7.94 -21.77 -14.37
N THR A 82 8.23 -22.85 -15.09
CA THR A 82 7.26 -23.40 -16.05
C THR A 82 6.08 -24.04 -15.33
N THR A 83 6.34 -24.72 -14.21
CA THR A 83 5.30 -25.27 -13.34
C THR A 83 4.44 -24.16 -12.75
N VAL A 84 5.05 -23.07 -12.27
CA VAL A 84 4.34 -21.88 -11.75
C VAL A 84 3.48 -21.22 -12.84
N GLY A 85 4.01 -21.08 -14.06
CA GLY A 85 3.21 -20.58 -15.19
C GLY A 85 2.01 -21.48 -15.50
N ARG A 86 2.22 -22.81 -15.52
CA ARG A 86 1.14 -23.80 -15.75
C ARG A 86 0.08 -23.75 -14.66
N THR A 87 0.46 -23.63 -13.39
CA THR A 87 -0.50 -23.53 -12.28
C THR A 87 -1.29 -22.22 -12.36
N ALA A 88 -0.66 -21.11 -12.74
CA ALA A 88 -1.36 -19.84 -12.98
C ALA A 88 -2.41 -19.97 -14.09
N TRP A 89 -2.06 -20.57 -15.23
CA TRP A 89 -3.01 -20.84 -16.32
C TRP A 89 -4.14 -21.79 -15.91
N LEU A 90 -3.83 -22.84 -15.14
CA LEU A 90 -4.84 -23.77 -14.63
C LEU A 90 -5.81 -23.07 -13.68
N LEU A 91 -5.31 -22.23 -12.76
CA LEU A 91 -6.15 -21.45 -11.86
C LEU A 91 -7.06 -20.49 -12.64
N LEU A 92 -6.54 -19.80 -13.65
CA LEU A 92 -7.36 -18.95 -14.51
C LEU A 92 -8.45 -19.73 -15.24
N LEU A 93 -8.13 -20.91 -15.77
CA LEU A 93 -9.10 -21.78 -16.43
C LEU A 93 -10.20 -22.20 -15.45
N VAL A 94 -9.83 -22.63 -14.24
CA VAL A 94 -10.79 -23.02 -13.20
C VAL A 94 -11.71 -21.84 -12.83
N VAL A 95 -11.14 -20.65 -12.60
CA VAL A 95 -11.94 -19.46 -12.29
C VAL A 95 -12.88 -19.10 -13.45
N ALA A 96 -12.38 -19.10 -14.68
CA ALA A 96 -13.19 -18.83 -15.87
C ALA A 96 -14.34 -19.85 -16.02
N LEU A 97 -14.06 -21.14 -15.78
CA LEU A 97 -15.06 -22.20 -15.80
C LEU A 97 -16.12 -22.00 -14.71
N LEU A 98 -15.73 -21.64 -13.49
CA LEU A 98 -16.65 -21.37 -12.38
C LEU A 98 -17.54 -20.15 -12.69
N VAL A 99 -16.98 -19.08 -13.25
CA VAL A 99 -17.74 -17.88 -13.65
C VAL A 99 -18.69 -18.20 -14.79
N TRP A 100 -18.25 -18.97 -15.79
CA TRP A 100 -19.09 -19.42 -16.89
C TRP A 100 -20.23 -20.32 -16.38
N LEU A 101 -19.95 -21.28 -15.51
CA LEU A 101 -20.97 -22.15 -14.94
C LEU A 101 -21.98 -21.34 -14.11
N ARG A 102 -21.50 -20.41 -13.27
CA ARG A 102 -22.35 -19.49 -12.50
C ARG A 102 -23.25 -18.66 -13.41
N SER A 103 -22.72 -18.08 -14.48
CA SER A 103 -23.50 -17.24 -15.40
C SER A 103 -24.55 -18.05 -16.17
N ARG A 104 -24.25 -19.33 -16.50
CA ARG A 104 -25.21 -20.25 -17.11
C ARG A 104 -26.32 -20.64 -16.15
N ILE A 105 -25.99 -20.99 -14.90
CA ILE A 105 -26.97 -21.35 -13.86
C ILE A 105 -27.86 -20.16 -13.51
N LEU A 106 -27.30 -18.96 -13.40
CA LEU A 106 -28.03 -17.75 -13.00
C LEU A 106 -28.69 -17.01 -14.17
N ARG A 107 -28.60 -17.52 -15.42
CA ARG A 107 -29.09 -16.81 -16.62
C ARG A 107 -30.59 -16.49 -16.58
N THR A 108 -31.38 -17.31 -15.90
CA THR A 108 -32.84 -17.16 -15.80
C THR A 108 -33.28 -16.34 -14.58
N ARG A 109 -32.35 -15.99 -13.68
CA ARG A 109 -32.66 -15.17 -12.50
C ARG A 109 -32.73 -13.71 -12.90
N LYS A 110 -33.89 -13.09 -12.67
CA LYS A 110 -34.02 -11.62 -12.71
C LYS A 110 -33.35 -11.06 -11.46
N VAL A 111 -32.25 -10.33 -11.64
CA VAL A 111 -31.56 -9.62 -10.55
C VAL A 111 -32.27 -8.28 -10.38
N ALA A 112 -33.07 -8.14 -9.32
CA ALA A 112 -33.61 -6.85 -8.91
C ALA A 112 -32.57 -6.14 -8.03
N GLN A 113 -32.28 -4.88 -8.34
CA GLN A 113 -31.50 -4.01 -7.46
C GLN A 113 -32.45 -3.38 -6.46
N GLY A 114 -32.15 -3.53 -5.18
CA GLY A 114 -32.96 -2.97 -4.08
C GLY A 114 -32.06 -2.57 -2.92
N PRO A 115 -32.59 -1.81 -1.95
CA PRO A 115 -31.84 -1.42 -0.77
C PRO A 115 -31.41 -2.67 0.01
N THR A 116 -30.15 -2.69 0.46
CA THR A 116 -29.54 -3.82 1.17
C THR A 116 -30.17 -4.16 2.51
N TRP A 117 -31.05 -3.29 3.03
CA TRP A 117 -31.73 -3.43 4.33
C TRP A 117 -33.24 -3.15 4.27
N GLY A 118 -33.85 -3.29 3.10
CA GLY A 118 -35.26 -2.95 2.86
C GLY A 118 -36.28 -3.75 3.69
N CYS A 119 -35.86 -4.84 4.34
CA CYS A 119 -36.73 -5.66 5.19
C CYS A 119 -36.95 -5.09 6.61
N GLY A 120 -36.21 -4.05 7.02
CA GLY A 120 -36.33 -3.48 8.37
C GLY A 120 -36.18 -1.96 8.47
N PHE A 121 -35.64 -1.30 7.43
CA PHE A 121 -35.52 0.16 7.36
C PHE A 121 -35.91 0.65 5.96
N THR A 122 -36.89 1.55 5.89
CA THR A 122 -37.42 2.08 4.63
C THR A 122 -36.64 3.29 4.10
N SER A 123 -35.82 3.94 4.95
CA SER A 123 -35.03 5.13 4.61
C SER A 123 -33.53 4.89 4.76
N VAL A 124 -32.99 3.90 4.03
CA VAL A 124 -31.54 3.61 4.05
C VAL A 124 -30.77 4.80 3.46
N ASN A 125 -29.74 5.27 4.15
CA ASN A 125 -28.87 6.33 3.67
C ASN A 125 -27.43 5.82 3.44
N VAL A 126 -26.64 6.55 2.65
CA VAL A 126 -25.24 6.21 2.33
C VAL A 126 -24.30 6.23 3.54
N ARG A 127 -24.70 6.86 4.66
CA ARG A 127 -23.94 6.89 5.93
C ARG A 127 -24.06 5.58 6.71
N MET A 128 -25.13 4.81 6.50
CA MET A 128 -25.33 3.50 7.12
C MET A 128 -24.47 2.39 6.49
N GLN A 129 -23.82 2.64 5.34
CA GLN A 129 -22.93 1.66 4.72
C GLN A 129 -21.59 1.57 5.47
N TYR A 130 -21.15 0.33 5.72
CA TYR A 130 -19.83 0.05 6.31
C TYR A 130 -18.71 0.80 5.60
N THR A 131 -17.82 1.40 6.40
CA THR A 131 -16.66 2.15 5.91
C THR A 131 -15.41 1.28 5.89
N GLY A 132 -14.35 1.80 5.29
CA GLY A 132 -13.03 1.19 5.40
C GLY A 132 -12.52 1.11 6.84
N GLU A 133 -12.99 1.99 7.73
CA GLU A 133 -12.62 1.96 9.14
C GLU A 133 -13.30 0.80 9.87
N SER A 134 -14.60 0.59 9.66
CA SER A 134 -15.30 -0.59 10.21
C SER A 134 -14.71 -1.91 9.70
N PHE A 135 -14.19 -1.96 8.47
CA PHE A 135 -13.48 -3.14 7.95
C PHE A 135 -12.18 -3.43 8.70
N SER A 136 -11.46 -2.39 9.11
CA SER A 136 -10.17 -2.52 9.80
C SER A 136 -10.29 -2.64 11.31
N GLU A 137 -11.39 -2.18 11.90
CA GLU A 137 -11.63 -2.15 13.34
C GLU A 137 -11.44 -3.53 14.02
N GLY A 138 -11.96 -4.59 13.41
CA GLY A 138 -11.80 -5.95 13.93
C GLY A 138 -10.36 -6.46 13.96
N LEU A 139 -9.51 -5.99 13.03
CA LEU A 139 -8.08 -6.33 13.03
C LEU A 139 -7.28 -5.44 13.98
N GLN A 140 -7.69 -4.17 14.10
CA GLN A 140 -7.07 -3.23 15.02
C GLN A 140 -7.31 -3.61 16.49
N SER A 141 -8.50 -4.09 16.84
CA SER A 141 -8.79 -4.55 18.20
C SER A 141 -7.87 -5.71 18.63
N ILE A 142 -7.48 -6.57 17.70
CA ILE A 142 -6.50 -7.64 17.95
C ILE A 142 -5.08 -7.07 18.06
N ALA A 143 -4.76 -6.02 17.30
CA ALA A 143 -3.46 -5.36 17.26
C ALA A 143 -3.31 -4.18 18.26
N THR A 144 -4.18 -4.09 19.28
CA THR A 144 -4.20 -3.05 20.31
C THR A 144 -2.82 -2.62 20.87
N PRO A 145 -1.81 -3.49 21.12
CA PRO A 145 -0.51 -3.03 21.61
C PRO A 145 0.26 -2.14 20.61
N LEU A 146 -0.02 -2.27 19.32
CA LEU A 146 0.63 -1.55 18.22
C LEU A 146 -0.12 -0.27 17.82
N THR A 147 -1.43 -0.21 18.03
CA THR A 147 -2.30 0.89 17.59
C THR A 147 -2.85 1.68 18.77
N GLN A 148 -2.62 3.00 18.81
CA GLN A 148 -3.33 3.90 19.72
C GLN A 148 -4.59 4.40 19.02
N ASN A 149 -5.72 3.74 19.30
CA ASN A 149 -7.02 4.20 18.85
C ASN A 149 -7.52 5.25 19.83
N SER A 150 -7.61 6.52 19.41
CA SER A 150 -8.36 7.54 20.13
C SER A 150 -9.73 7.66 19.48
N GLY A 151 -10.72 6.96 20.04
CA GLY A 151 -12.12 7.19 19.70
C GLY A 151 -12.64 8.34 20.55
N GLU A 152 -13.00 9.46 19.92
CA GLU A 152 -13.78 10.52 20.55
C GLU A 152 -15.26 10.26 20.26
N GLY A 153 -16.05 9.95 21.29
CA GLY A 153 -17.49 9.75 21.19
C GLY A 153 -18.01 8.67 22.13
N SER A 154 -19.25 8.81 22.59
CA SER A 154 -19.93 7.80 23.40
C SER A 154 -20.63 6.80 22.47
N PRO A 155 -20.48 5.48 22.67
CA PRO A 155 -21.38 4.52 22.03
C PRO A 155 -22.81 4.76 22.51
N VAL A 156 -23.79 4.40 21.67
CA VAL A 156 -25.21 4.43 22.03
C VAL A 156 -25.43 3.51 23.24
N GLY A 157 -25.96 4.06 24.32
CA GLY A 157 -26.21 3.31 25.55
C GLY A 157 -27.27 2.23 25.32
N LYS A 158 -27.09 1.03 25.91
CA LYS A 158 -28.01 -0.10 25.73
C LYS A 158 -29.48 0.18 26.17
N GLY A 159 -29.70 1.23 26.97
CA GLY A 159 -31.03 1.66 27.42
C GLY A 159 -31.62 2.83 26.63
N GLU A 160 -30.92 3.36 25.62
CA GLU A 160 -31.36 4.53 24.85
C GLU A 160 -32.16 4.07 23.61
N ILE A 161 -33.47 3.94 23.77
CA ILE A 161 -34.39 3.42 22.73
C ILE A 161 -34.55 4.44 21.57
N PHE A 162 -34.46 5.73 21.87
CA PHE A 162 -34.46 6.82 20.90
C PHE A 162 -33.22 7.70 21.11
N PRO A 163 -32.08 7.32 20.51
CA PRO A 163 -30.83 8.03 20.73
C PRO A 163 -30.88 9.45 20.19
N ALA A 164 -30.36 10.40 20.97
CA ALA A 164 -30.05 11.74 20.48
C ALA A 164 -28.90 11.70 19.45
N SER A 165 -28.57 12.82 18.81
CA SER A 165 -27.47 12.88 17.85
C SER A 165 -26.14 12.54 18.52
N HIS A 166 -25.57 11.39 18.17
CA HIS A 166 -24.23 10.98 18.60
C HIS A 166 -23.22 11.26 17.49
N SER A 167 -22.02 11.70 17.89
CA SER A 167 -20.86 11.80 16.99
C SER A 167 -19.77 10.88 17.52
N PHE A 168 -19.16 10.14 16.60
CA PHE A 168 -18.07 9.23 16.88
C PHE A 168 -16.99 9.48 15.85
N ASP A 169 -15.83 9.95 16.32
CA ASP A 169 -14.66 10.18 15.49
C ASP A 169 -13.53 9.26 15.94
N VAL A 170 -12.91 8.57 14.98
CA VAL A 170 -11.83 7.61 15.23
C VAL A 170 -10.54 8.18 14.67
N GLY A 171 -9.76 8.78 15.57
CA GLY A 171 -8.41 9.23 15.28
C GLY A 171 -7.42 8.08 15.38
N HIS A 172 -6.73 7.77 14.28
CA HIS A 172 -5.64 6.80 14.27
C HIS A 172 -4.31 7.52 14.50
N ARG A 173 -3.67 7.26 15.64
CA ARG A 173 -2.34 7.77 15.94
C ARG A 173 -1.34 6.63 15.84
N ASP A 174 -0.51 6.66 14.80
CA ASP A 174 0.60 5.72 14.69
C ASP A 174 1.61 5.98 15.80
N ARG A 175 1.70 5.03 16.74
CA ARG A 175 2.63 5.09 17.87
C ARG A 175 4.08 5.02 17.40
N ILE A 176 4.35 4.20 16.38
CA ILE A 176 5.71 3.99 15.85
C ILE A 176 6.16 5.24 15.11
N GLY A 177 5.34 5.75 14.18
CA GLY A 177 5.60 6.99 13.48
C GLY A 177 5.82 8.16 14.43
N ARG A 178 5.01 8.30 15.48
CA ARG A 178 5.20 9.35 16.49
C ARG A 178 6.52 9.20 17.24
N LEU A 179 6.85 8.00 17.71
CA LEU A 179 8.11 7.73 18.42
C LEU A 179 9.31 8.00 17.51
N PHE A 180 9.26 7.56 16.26
CA PHE A 180 10.29 7.79 15.27
C PHE A 180 10.48 9.28 14.98
N SER A 181 9.38 10.02 14.74
CA SER A 181 9.44 11.47 14.52
C SER A 181 10.01 12.20 15.74
N MET A 182 9.58 11.87 16.96
CA MET A 182 10.09 12.49 18.18
C MET A 182 11.59 12.20 18.36
N TRP A 183 12.01 10.94 18.18
CA TRP A 183 13.42 10.55 18.25
C TRP A 183 14.27 11.25 17.19
N TRP A 184 13.79 11.30 15.94
CA TRP A 184 14.49 11.91 14.82
C TRP A 184 14.65 13.42 14.98
N VAL A 185 13.59 14.11 15.39
CA VAL A 185 13.63 15.56 15.67
C VAL A 185 14.59 15.86 16.82
N GLU A 186 14.58 15.06 17.88
CA GLU A 186 15.50 15.23 19.00
C GLU A 186 16.96 14.95 18.60
N LEU A 187 17.20 13.94 17.76
CA LEU A 187 18.53 13.64 17.21
C LEU A 187 19.05 14.82 16.39
N LEU A 188 18.24 15.35 15.46
CA LEU A 188 18.59 16.52 14.65
C LEU A 188 18.86 17.74 15.52
N ARG A 189 18.02 17.98 16.55
CA ARG A 189 18.22 19.07 17.51
C ARG A 189 19.57 18.96 18.23
N ARG A 190 19.94 17.76 18.67
CA ARG A 190 21.24 17.51 19.33
C ARG A 190 22.42 17.70 18.40
N ILE A 191 22.33 17.21 17.16
CA ILE A 191 23.38 17.41 16.14
C ILE A 191 23.53 18.91 15.86
N ASN A 192 22.44 19.61 15.60
CA ASN A 192 22.48 21.04 15.32
C ASN A 192 23.06 21.83 16.50
N ALA A 193 22.69 21.51 17.74
CA ALA A 193 23.27 22.11 18.94
C ALA A 193 24.78 21.82 19.12
N ARG A 194 25.29 20.70 18.59
CA ARG A 194 26.73 20.41 18.56
C ARG A 194 27.43 21.17 17.42
N VAL A 195 26.84 21.23 16.24
CA VAL A 195 27.39 21.97 15.09
C VAL A 195 27.43 23.48 15.40
N MET A 196 26.42 24.02 16.06
CA MET A 196 26.42 25.44 16.48
C MET A 196 27.53 25.76 17.48
N ARG A 197 27.98 24.78 18.29
CA ARG A 197 29.17 24.94 19.14
C ARG A 197 30.48 25.00 18.37
N LEU A 198 30.54 24.43 17.16
CA LEU A 198 31.72 24.51 16.29
C LEU A 198 31.85 25.89 15.64
N ARG A 199 30.77 26.68 15.57
CA ARG A 199 30.78 28.08 15.11
C ARG A 199 31.33 29.00 16.20
N THR A 200 32.59 28.80 16.57
CA THR A 200 33.33 29.73 17.42
C THR A 200 33.71 30.93 16.57
N GLY A 201 33.32 32.15 16.96
CA GLY A 201 33.60 33.38 16.21
C GLY A 201 35.09 33.77 16.10
N LYS A 202 36.02 32.83 16.31
CA LYS A 202 37.46 33.01 16.26
C LYS A 202 38.01 32.39 14.98
N ILE A 203 38.66 33.21 14.16
CA ILE A 203 39.24 32.82 12.87
C ILE A 203 40.17 31.60 12.99
N ASN A 204 40.93 31.48 14.09
CA ASN A 204 41.86 30.38 14.34
C ASN A 204 41.20 28.99 14.31
N HIS A 205 39.92 28.86 14.72
CA HIS A 205 39.24 27.55 14.68
C HIS A 205 38.91 27.12 13.26
N TYR A 206 38.55 28.06 12.39
CA TYR A 206 38.27 27.77 10.97
C TYR A 206 39.53 27.31 10.22
N VAL A 207 40.67 27.95 10.48
CA VAL A 207 41.96 27.56 9.88
C VAL A 207 42.36 26.16 10.35
N LEU A 208 42.18 25.84 11.64
CA LEU A 208 42.44 24.49 12.18
C LEU A 208 41.55 23.43 11.51
N PHE A 209 40.24 23.69 11.36
CA PHE A 209 39.33 22.75 10.69
C PHE A 209 39.70 22.51 9.22
N ALA A 210 40.08 23.56 8.49
CA ALA A 210 40.53 23.43 7.10
C ALA A 210 41.81 22.58 6.98
N LEU A 211 42.78 22.80 7.87
CA LEU A 211 44.05 22.06 7.88
C LEU A 211 43.85 20.60 8.31
N ALA A 212 42.98 20.35 9.29
CA ALA A 212 42.59 19.00 9.70
C ALA A 212 41.84 18.24 8.59
N PHE A 213 40.98 18.92 7.83
CA PHE A 213 40.29 18.34 6.69
C PHE A 213 41.25 17.96 5.56
N LEU A 214 42.22 18.82 5.24
CA LEU A 214 43.28 18.51 4.28
C LEU A 214 44.14 17.32 4.72
N ALA A 215 44.53 17.27 5.99
CA ALA A 215 45.28 16.14 6.54
C ALA A 215 44.47 14.82 6.48
N LEU A 216 43.16 14.88 6.76
CA LEU A 216 42.28 13.71 6.66
C LEU A 216 42.20 13.18 5.23
N ILE A 217 42.02 14.07 4.24
CA ILE A 217 42.01 13.69 2.82
C ILE A 217 43.35 13.06 2.42
N PHE A 218 44.46 13.67 2.84
CA PHE A 218 45.80 13.18 2.54
C PHE A 218 46.02 11.77 3.12
N ILE A 219 45.60 11.54 4.37
CA ILE A 219 45.68 10.22 5.01
C ILE A 219 44.78 9.20 4.30
N LEU A 220 43.55 9.55 3.95
CA LEU A 220 42.63 8.66 3.24
C LEU A 220 43.15 8.29 1.84
N SER A 221 43.81 9.22 1.16
CA SER A 221 44.46 9.01 -0.13
C SER A 221 45.68 8.09 -0.02
N ILE A 222 46.53 8.26 0.99
CA ILE A 222 47.68 7.35 1.24
C ILE A 222 47.22 5.94 1.61
N LEU A 223 46.12 5.83 2.34
CA LEU A 223 45.51 4.55 2.71
C LEU A 223 44.66 3.94 1.57
N ASN A 224 44.59 4.58 0.41
CA ASN A 224 43.87 4.14 -0.79
C ASN A 224 42.38 3.82 -0.53
N LEU A 225 41.78 4.55 0.43
CA LEU A 225 40.35 4.49 0.78
C LEU A 225 39.51 5.54 0.01
N LEU A 226 40.19 6.35 -0.79
CA LEU A 226 39.70 7.30 -1.80
C LEU A 226 40.51 7.06 -3.07
#